data_AF-A0A1Q5D7X3-F1
#
_entry.id   AF-A0A1Q5D7X3-F1
#
_cell.length_a   1.000
_cell.length_b   1.000
_cell.length_c   1.000
_cell.angle_alpha   90.00
_cell.angle_beta   90.00
_cell.angle_gamma   90.00
#
_symmetry.space_group_name_H-M   'P 1'
#
loop_
_entity.id
_entity.type
_entity.pdbx_description
1 polymer ?
#
loop_
_entity_poly.entity_id
_entity_poly.type
_entity_poly.pdbx_seq_one_letter_code
_entity_poly.pdbx_strand_id
1 'polypeptide(L)' 'GHSLLATRLVGRVRAALGVDVRIRVLFDVPTPAGLAAWISSQDGRDGRTGQIKKKARPAVRPVRQQGEF' A
#
# COMPACT_ATOMS: atom_id res chain seq x y z
N GLY A 1 -3.17 19.05 -7.45
CA GLY A 1 -1.81 18.86 -8.00
C GLY A 1 -0.98 17.77 -7.32
N HIS A 2 -1.08 17.58 -5.99
CA HIS A 2 -0.16 16.72 -5.23
C HIS A 2 -0.35 15.20 -5.45
N SER A 3 -1.59 14.73 -5.64
CA SER A 3 -1.88 13.28 -5.67
C SER A 3 -1.29 12.57 -6.89
N LEU A 4 -1.28 13.21 -8.06
CA LEU A 4 -0.72 12.60 -9.27
C LEU A 4 0.81 12.54 -9.24
N LEU A 5 1.45 13.57 -8.68
CA LEU A 5 2.90 13.58 -8.47
C LEU A 5 3.32 12.51 -7.45
N ALA A 6 2.54 12.35 -6.38
CA ALA A 6 2.75 11.30 -5.40
C ALA A 6 2.64 9.89 -6.02
N THR A 7 1.59 9.63 -6.82
CA THR A 7 1.43 8.36 -7.54
C THR A 7 2.57 8.10 -8.52
N ARG A 8 3.01 9.11 -9.28
CA ARG A 8 4.13 9.00 -10.22
C ARG A 8 5.46 8.74 -9.48
N LEU A 9 5.68 9.37 -8.34
CA LEU A 9 6.85 9.17 -7.51
C LEU A 9 6.90 7.74 -6.97
N VAL A 10 5.80 7.24 -6.41
CA VAL A 10 5.69 5.85 -5.92
C VAL A 10 5.97 4.85 -7.05
N GLY A 11 5.41 5.09 -8.24
CA GLY A 11 5.68 4.24 -9.41
C GLY A 11 7.16 4.22 -9.81
N ARG A 12 7.83 5.39 -9.82
CA ARG A 12 9.26 5.47 -10.12
C ARG A 12 10.13 4.79 -9.08
N VAL A 13 9.82 4.97 -7.79
CA VAL A 13 10.57 4.34 -6.70
C VAL A 13 10.46 2.81 -6.77
N ARG A 14 9.25 2.28 -7.02
CA ARG A 14 9.06 0.83 -7.24
C ARG A 14 9.86 0.32 -8.44
N ALA A 15 9.84 1.04 -9.56
CA ALA A 15 10.56 0.62 -10.76
C ALA A 15 12.09 0.68 -10.61
N ALA A 16 12.61 1.67 -9.86
CA ALA A 16 14.05 1.87 -9.70
C ALA A 16 14.65 1.04 -8.56
N LEU A 17 13.91 0.86 -7.45
CA LEU A 17 14.42 0.24 -6.22
C LEU A 17 13.74 -1.09 -5.87
N GLY A 18 12.67 -1.48 -6.57
CA GLY A 18 11.90 -2.69 -6.24
C GLY A 18 11.05 -2.59 -4.97
N VAL A 19 11.10 -1.46 -4.26
CA VAL A 19 10.45 -1.29 -2.95
C VAL A 19 9.04 -0.73 -3.07
N ASP A 20 8.09 -1.37 -2.41
CA ASP A 20 6.70 -0.90 -2.31
C ASP A 20 6.54 0.21 -1.27
N VAL A 21 6.59 1.47 -1.72
CA VAL A 21 6.33 2.62 -0.85
C VAL A 21 4.82 2.83 -0.69
N ARG A 22 4.32 2.70 0.55
CA ARG A 22 2.94 3.06 0.90
C ARG A 22 2.75 4.57 0.79
N ILE A 23 1.68 5.02 0.12
CA ILE A 23 1.38 6.45 -0.08
C ILE A 23 1.35 7.27 1.21
N ARG A 24 0.94 6.66 2.34
CA ARG A 24 0.93 7.31 3.67
C ARG A 24 2.33 7.75 4.11
N VAL A 25 3.37 6.98 3.81
CA VAL A 25 4.76 7.29 4.18
C VAL A 25 5.21 8.59 3.51
N LEU A 26 4.77 8.84 2.28
CA LEU A 26 5.13 10.06 1.56
C LEU A 26 4.57 11.32 2.23
N PHE A 27 3.44 11.21 2.91
CA PHE A 27 2.85 12.31 3.67
C PHE A 27 3.42 12.42 5.09
N ASP A 28 3.89 11.32 5.67
CA ASP A 28 4.50 11.27 7.00
C ASP A 28 5.94 11.81 6.99
N VAL A 29 6.68 11.50 5.92
CA VAL A 29 8.03 12.04 5.64
C VAL A 29 8.05 12.74 4.28
N PRO A 30 7.57 13.99 4.19
CA PRO A 30 7.46 14.73 2.92
C PRO A 30 8.81 15.32 2.47
N THR A 31 9.91 14.58 2.68
CA THR A 31 11.25 14.96 2.25
C THR A 31 11.97 13.78 1.60
N PRO A 32 12.81 14.01 0.58
CA PRO A 32 13.59 12.95 -0.04
C PRO A 32 14.50 12.22 0.96
N ALA A 33 15.12 12.96 1.89
CA ALA A 33 16.00 12.40 2.92
C ALA A 33 15.24 11.49 3.89
N GLY A 34 14.08 11.93 4.38
CA GLY A 34 13.24 11.10 5.26
C GLY A 34 12.73 9.84 4.57
N LEU A 35 12.34 9.96 3.30
CA LEU A 35 11.92 8.81 2.50
C LEU A 35 13.07 7.83 2.28
N ALA A 36 14.28 8.31 1.97
CA ALA A 36 15.47 7.46 1.79
C ALA A 36 15.84 6.69 3.07
N ALA A 37 15.80 7.36 4.24
CA ALA A 37 16.04 6.72 5.52
C ALA A 37 15.00 5.62 5.83
N TRP A 38 13.72 5.87 5.50
CA TRP A 38 12.66 4.88 5.65
C TRP A 38 12.87 3.66 4.73
N ILE A 39 13.22 3.89 3.46
CA ILE A 39 13.49 2.82 2.48
C ILE A 39 14.69 1.96 2.94
N SER A 40 15.78 2.59 3.37
CA SER A 40 16.96 1.87 3.88
C SER A 40 16.62 1.02 5.11
N SER A 41 15.70 1.47 5.95
CA SER A 41 15.20 0.68 7.10
C SER A 41 14.31 -0.51 6.72
N GLN A 42 13.78 -0.54 5.50
CA GLN A 42 12.90 -1.60 4.98
C GLN A 42 13.67 -2.68 4.23
N ASP A 43 14.76 -2.33 3.55
CA ASP A 43 15.67 -3.26 2.87
C ASP A 43 16.20 -4.34 3.85
N GLY A 44 16.54 -3.96 5.08
CA GLY A 44 16.90 -4.90 6.15
C GLY A 44 15.75 -5.79 6.68
N ARG A 45 14.50 -5.55 6.25
CA ARG A 45 13.29 -6.30 6.65
C ARG A 45 12.66 -7.11 5.52
N ASP A 46 13.16 -7.01 4.30
CA ASP A 46 12.46 -7.45 3.08
C ASP A 46 12.44 -8.98 2.86
N GLY A 47 12.97 -9.76 3.80
CA GLY A 47 12.71 -11.20 3.88
C GLY A 47 11.26 -11.57 4.26
N ARG A 48 10.35 -10.60 4.50
CA ARG A 48 8.97 -10.88 4.99
C ARG A 48 7.82 -10.19 4.26
N THR A 49 8.07 -9.38 3.22
CA THR A 49 7.03 -8.52 2.61
C THR A 49 6.12 -9.24 1.59
N GLY A 50 5.88 -10.54 1.80
CA GLY A 50 4.96 -11.37 1.01
C GLY A 50 3.59 -11.62 1.66
N GLN A 51 3.22 -10.90 2.74
CA GLN A 51 1.92 -11.10 3.40
C GLN A 51 1.11 -9.80 3.50
N ILE A 52 0.60 -9.34 2.36
CA ILE A 52 -0.74 -8.77 2.37
C ILE A 52 -1.71 -9.93 2.65
N LYS A 53 -1.95 -10.22 3.93
CA LYS A 53 -3.12 -11.00 4.34
C LYS A 53 -4.33 -10.33 3.69
N LYS A 54 -4.85 -10.91 2.61
CA LYS A 54 -6.21 -10.63 2.13
C LYS A 54 -7.09 -10.88 3.35
N LYS A 55 -7.48 -9.82 4.09
CA LYS A 55 -8.65 -9.91 4.95
C LYS A 55 -9.76 -10.32 4.00
N ALA A 56 -10.21 -11.56 4.12
CA ALA A 56 -11.32 -12.09 3.36
C ALA A 56 -12.43 -11.04 3.42
N ARG A 57 -12.83 -10.52 2.25
CA ARG A 57 -14.07 -9.74 2.14
C ARG A 57 -15.15 -10.64 2.76
N PRO A 58 -15.83 -10.23 3.84
CA PRO A 58 -16.89 -11.04 4.40
C PRO A 58 -17.90 -11.27 3.29
N ALA A 59 -18.18 -12.54 3.01
CA ALA A 59 -19.15 -12.93 2.00
C ALA A 59 -20.49 -12.28 2.38
N VAL A 60 -20.96 -11.35 1.56
CA VAL A 60 -22.31 -10.82 1.68
C VAL A 60 -23.22 -12.03 1.52
N ARG A 61 -23.86 -12.45 2.62
CA ARG A 61 -24.87 -13.49 2.59
C ARG A 61 -25.97 -13.00 1.65
N PRO A 62 -26.33 -13.75 0.59
CA PRO A 62 -27.49 -13.39 -0.21
C PRO A 62 -28.70 -13.46 0.72
N VAL A 63 -29.41 -12.32 0.84
CA VAL A 63 -30.68 -12.28 1.54
C VAL A 63 -31.65 -13.15 0.75
N ARG A 64 -31.99 -14.33 1.30
CA ARG A 64 -33.12 -15.10 0.80
C ARG A 64 -34.37 -14.36 1.24
N GLN A 65 -34.98 -13.59 0.34
CA GLN A 65 -36.35 -13.14 0.54
C GLN A 65 -37.27 -14.33 0.24
N GLN A 66 -37.46 -15.16 1.27
CA GLN A 66 -38.52 -16.17 1.34
C GLN A 66 -39.66 -15.58 2.19
N GLY A 67 -40.89 -15.77 1.76
CA GLY A 67 -42.11 -15.23 2.36
C GLY A 67 -42.97 -14.63 1.25
N GLU A 68 -43.61 -15.44 0.40
CA GLU A 68 -44.87 -16.16 0.70
C GLU A 68 -45.94 -15.15 1.14
N PHE A 69 -46.83 -14.76 0.22
CA PHE A 69 -48.29 -14.74 0.33
C PHE A 69 -48.90 -14.34 -1.01
#